data_AF-A0A7C7X302-F1
#
_entry.id   AF-A0A7C7X302-F1
#
_cell.length_a   1.000
_cell.length_b   1.000
_cell.length_c   1.000
_cell.angle_alpha   90.00
_cell.angle_beta   90.00
_cell.angle_gamma   90.00
#
_symmetry.space_group_name_H-M   'P 1'
#
loop_
_entity.id
_entity.type
_entity.pdbx_description
1 polymer ?
#
loop_
_entity_poly.entity_id
_entity_poly.type
_entity_poly.pdbx_seq_one_letter_code
_entity_poly.pdbx_strand_id
1 'polypeptide(L)' 'MNINSALAGLGNLAKGIVGLGLALIPVALVADIFYPGTTDIVANLGDFVESFTGAGLNGLIVLLLVLAIVD' A
#
# COMPACT_ATOMS: atom_id res chain seq x y z
N MET A 1 -17.90 -11.52 29.15
CA MET A 1 -17.63 -10.97 27.80
C MET A 1 -17.64 -12.13 26.82
N ASN A 2 -18.46 -12.05 25.77
CA ASN A 2 -18.50 -13.07 24.72
C ASN A 2 -17.27 -12.90 23.82
N ILE A 3 -16.47 -13.96 23.63
CA ILE A 3 -15.28 -13.97 22.77
C ILE A 3 -15.61 -13.47 21.36
N ASN A 4 -16.81 -13.76 20.85
CA ASN A 4 -17.24 -13.30 19.53
C ASN A 4 -17.38 -11.77 19.45
N SER A 5 -17.75 -11.12 20.54
CA SER A 5 -17.88 -9.65 20.60
C SER A 5 -16.50 -8.97 20.69
N ALA A 6 -15.56 -9.57 21.43
CA ALA A 6 -14.17 -9.11 21.45
C ALA A 6 -13.48 -9.29 20.09
N LEU A 7 -13.74 -10.41 19.40
CA LEU A 7 -13.17 -10.70 18.09
C LEU A 7 -13.74 -9.79 16.99
N ALA A 8 -15.04 -9.47 17.04
CA ALA A 8 -15.65 -8.48 16.16
C ALA A 8 -15.10 -7.05 16.40
N GLY A 9 -14.86 -6.68 17.67
CA GLY A 9 -14.23 -5.42 18.03
C GLY A 9 -12.81 -5.31 17.48
N LEU A 10 -12.00 -6.36 17.63
CA LEU A 10 -10.65 -6.43 17.04
C LEU A 10 -10.68 -6.37 15.52
N GLY A 11 -11.62 -7.05 14.87
CA GLY A 11 -11.78 -7.00 13.42
C GLY A 11 -12.13 -5.60 12.90
N ASN A 12 -12.98 -4.86 13.61
CA ASN A 12 -13.32 -3.48 13.26
C ASN A 12 -12.15 -2.51 13.49
N LEU A 13 -11.37 -2.70 14.57
CA LEU A 13 -10.16 -1.91 14.81
C LEU A 13 -9.11 -2.15 13.72
N ALA A 14 -8.88 -3.41 13.33
CA ALA A 14 -7.95 -3.74 12.26
C ALA A 14 -8.38 -3.09 10.94
N LYS A 15 -9.67 -3.18 10.57
CA LYS A 15 -10.21 -2.50 9.39
C LYS A 15 -10.06 -0.98 9.47
N GLY A 16 -10.29 -0.39 10.64
CA GLY A 16 -10.11 1.04 10.86
C GLY A 16 -8.66 1.47 10.65
N ILE A 17 -7.71 0.76 11.23
CA ILE A 17 -6.28 1.05 11.09
C ILE A 17 -5.82 0.90 9.64
N VAL A 18 -6.26 -0.17 8.95
CA VAL A 18 -5.95 -0.36 7.53
C VAL A 18 -6.55 0.75 6.68
N GLY A 19 -7.80 1.12 6.91
CA GLY A 19 -8.46 2.23 6.21
C GLY A 19 -7.76 3.57 6.43
N LEU A 20 -7.33 3.86 7.65
CA LEU A 20 -6.53 5.05 7.98
C LEU A 20 -5.16 4.99 7.31
N GLY A 21 -4.48 3.84 7.33
CA GLY A 21 -3.20 3.66 6.66
C GLY A 21 -3.29 3.94 5.16
N LEU A 22 -4.30 3.37 4.48
CA LEU A 22 -4.53 3.61 3.05
C LEU A 22 -4.86 5.08 2.74
N ALA A 23 -5.64 5.74 3.60
CA ALA A 23 -5.98 7.16 3.44
C ALA A 23 -4.77 8.08 3.65
N LEU A 24 -3.79 7.67 4.46
CA LEU A 24 -2.59 8.45 4.76
C LEU A 24 -1.49 8.31 3.70
N ILE A 25 -1.49 7.25 2.88
CA ILE A 25 -0.53 7.06 1.78
C ILE A 25 -0.40 8.31 0.88
N PRO A 26 -1.48 8.90 0.31
CA PRO A 26 -1.36 10.08 -0.54
C PRO A 26 -0.84 11.30 0.21
N VAL A 27 -1.21 11.49 1.48
CA VAL A 27 -0.70 12.58 2.31
C VAL A 27 0.80 12.42 2.56
N ALA A 28 1.22 11.20 2.89
CA ALA A 28 2.61 10.86 3.15
C ALA A 28 3.46 10.90 1.85
N LEU A 29 2.89 10.57 0.70
CA LEU A 29 3.50 10.77 -0.62
C LEU A 29 3.77 12.26 -0.89
N VAL A 30 2.75 13.11 -0.69
CA VAL A 30 2.90 14.56 -0.85
C VAL A 30 3.92 15.11 0.14
N ALA A 31 3.88 14.66 1.40
CA ALA A 31 4.85 15.06 2.41
C ALA A 31 6.29 14.71 2.00
N ASP A 32 6.52 13.52 1.43
CA ASP A 32 7.85 13.07 1.00
C ASP A 32 8.35 13.82 -0.25
N ILE A 33 7.46 14.34 -1.10
CA ILE A 33 7.84 15.22 -2.21
C ILE A 33 8.38 16.56 -1.70
N PHE A 34 7.74 17.14 -0.67
CA PHE A 34 8.14 18.44 -0.11
C PHE A 34 9.24 18.33 0.96
N TYR A 35 9.31 17.20 1.65
CA TYR A 35 10.29 16.88 2.70
C TYR A 35 10.87 15.48 2.48
N PRO A 36 11.81 15.34 1.53
CA PRO A 36 12.36 14.05 1.13
C PRO A 36 12.92 13.23 2.30
N GLY A 37 12.55 11.96 2.38
CA GLY A 37 13.04 11.00 3.38
C GLY A 37 12.30 11.05 4.72
N THR A 38 11.16 11.73 4.79
CA THR A 38 10.37 11.81 6.05
C THR A 38 9.50 10.56 6.24
N THR A 39 9.00 9.99 5.15
CA THR A 39 8.13 8.80 5.18
C THR A 39 8.67 7.66 4.33
N ASP A 40 9.69 7.93 3.49
CA ASP A 40 10.29 7.01 2.53
C ASP A 40 9.27 6.36 1.57
N ILE A 41 8.08 6.94 1.44
CA ILE A 41 7.03 6.39 0.56
C ILE A 41 7.42 6.50 -0.90
N VAL A 42 8.08 7.60 -1.31
CA VAL A 42 8.52 7.75 -2.71
C VAL A 42 9.59 6.73 -3.05
N ALA A 43 10.53 6.47 -2.14
CA ALA A 43 11.57 5.44 -2.31
C ALA A 43 10.94 4.03 -2.41
N ASN A 44 10.06 3.68 -1.47
CA ASN A 44 9.38 2.38 -1.47
C ASN A 44 8.50 2.16 -2.71
N LEU A 45 7.82 3.21 -3.20
CA LEU A 45 7.08 3.14 -4.46
C LEU A 45 8.02 3.00 -5.66
N GLY A 46 9.17 3.67 -5.63
CA GLY A 46 10.23 3.51 -6.64
C GLY A 46 10.70 2.07 -6.73
N ASP A 47 11.05 1.46 -5.60
CA ASP A 47 11.47 0.05 -5.51
C ASP A 47 10.37 -0.91 -5.97
N PHE A 48 9.11 -0.62 -5.63
CA PHE A 48 7.97 -1.39 -6.10
C PHE A 48 7.83 -1.33 -7.63
N VAL A 49 7.90 -0.14 -8.22
CA VAL A 49 7.86 0.03 -9.68
C VAL A 49 9.07 -0.64 -10.33
N GLU A 50 10.26 -0.50 -9.74
CA GLU A 50 11.50 -1.14 -10.21
C GLU A 50 11.42 -2.67 -10.20
N SER A 51 10.68 -3.27 -9.28
CA SER A 51 10.43 -4.71 -9.27
C SER A 51 9.74 -5.23 -10.54
N PHE A 52 9.00 -4.36 -11.24
CA PHE A 52 8.38 -4.67 -12.54
C PHE A 52 9.21 -4.15 -13.71
N THR A 53 9.79 -2.96 -13.62
CA THR A 53 10.52 -2.37 -14.76
C THR A 53 11.93 -2.94 -14.93
N GLY A 54 12.56 -3.42 -13.85
CA GLY A 54 13.88 -4.06 -13.86
C GLY A 54 13.92 -5.39 -14.61
N ALA A 55 12.78 -6.07 -14.75
CA ALA A 55 12.64 -7.28 -15.56
C ALA A 55 12.30 -6.98 -17.04
N GLY A 56 12.28 -5.72 -17.45
CA GLY A 56 11.96 -5.30 -18.82
C GLY A 56 10.53 -5.67 -19.23
N LEU A 57 10.36 -6.17 -20.46
CA LEU A 57 9.04 -6.52 -21.00
C LEU A 57 8.30 -7.57 -20.16
N ASN A 58 9.03 -8.52 -19.57
CA ASN A 58 8.41 -9.57 -18.75
C ASN A 58 7.75 -9.01 -17.49
N GLY A 59 8.42 -8.08 -16.80
CA GLY A 59 7.85 -7.48 -15.61
C GLY A 59 6.69 -6.53 -15.95
N LEU A 60 6.71 -5.88 -17.11
CA LEU A 60 5.54 -5.14 -17.60
C LEU A 60 4.34 -6.05 -17.87
N ILE A 61 4.55 -7.22 -18.49
CA ILE A 61 3.47 -8.22 -18.70
C ILE A 61 2.89 -8.67 -17.36
N VAL A 62 3.75 -8.95 -16.37
CA VAL A 62 3.31 -9.33 -15.01
C VAL A 62 2.52 -8.20 -14.35
N LEU A 63 2.98 -6.95 -14.46
CA LEU A 63 2.27 -5.79 -13.92
C LEU A 63 0.86 -5.66 -14.54
N LEU A 64 0.76 -5.79 -15.87
CA LEU A 64 -0.53 -5.73 -16.57
C LEU A 64 -1.46 -6.87 -16.17
N LEU A 65 -0.93 -8.08 -15.93
CA LEU A 65 -1.72 -9.21 -15.44
C LEU A 65 -2.26 -8.95 -14.03
N VAL A 66 -1.43 -8.42 -13.13
CA VAL A 66 -1.86 -8.05 -11.77
C VAL A 66 -2.97 -7.01 -11.80
N LEU A 67 -2.80 -5.95 -12.60
CA LEU A 67 -3.82 -4.92 -12.79
C LEU A 67 -5.14 -5.52 -13.31
N ALA A 68 -5.08 -6.43 -14.29
CA ALA A 68 -6.27 -7.08 -14.84
C ALA A 68 -7.00 -8.04 -13.89
N ILE A 69 -6.36 -8.46 -12.79
CA ILE A 69 -7.00 -9.29 -11.75
C ILE A 69 -7.58 -8.43 -10.62
N VAL A 70 -6.96 -7.27 -10.36
CA VAL A 70 -7.39 -6.32 -9.33
C VAL A 70 -8.59 -5.49 -9.78
N ASP A 71 -8.67 -5.18 -11.07
CA ASP A 71 -9.82 -4.53 -11.74
C ASP A 71 -10.98 -5.53 -11.93
#